data_AF-A0A944XKR7-F1
#
_entry.id   AF-A0A944XKR7-F1
#
_cell.length_a   1.000
_cell.length_b   1.000
_cell.length_c   1.000
_cell.angle_alpha   90.00
_cell.angle_beta   90.00
_cell.angle_gamma   90.00
#
_symmetry.space_group_name_H-M   'P 1'
#
loop_
_entity.id
_entity.type
_entity.pdbx_description
1 polymer ?
#
loop_
_entity_poly.entity_id
_entity_poly.type
_entity_poly.pdbx_seq_one_letter_code
_entity_poly.pdbx_strand_id
1 'polypeptide(L)'
;MILEIFFAAGCFWGVEKNFESIEGVVDVVSGYSGGSYEDPTYEDVLKNRRIQSEGFLSVLKNIGLSDEEKAKNKNALINHTETVKVVYDTSQVSTEDLVKNFWEIHDPTQLDRQGNDVGNNYRSAIYWTNEDQKNIAIETGREYQQLLNSKGYGEIVTEMTALEKFWPAENYHQDYLLRNPNGYCPDHSTGIKFTELASNEQFGQDIEPLGGKEIIVIGPEVEGTCLFCLEFERKVTSKYQGTIPLRSTPASALNGFEIESRTWATPTIIFIEDGREIWAHQGIMSSEEFYRALGDFKLGEGSEPHKVAFNEGTDKRFCVQYQIFKDTPEGIFVDKLSGRPLFDTAYRFDSKSGWLSFTQPVNNEVYEIV
;
A
#
# COMPACT_ATOMS: atom_id res chain seq x y z
N MET A 1 6.22 10.25 -18.28
CA MET A 1 6.83 9.18 -19.11
C MET A 1 5.68 8.40 -19.68
N ILE A 2 5.73 7.99 -20.95
CA ILE A 2 4.64 7.20 -21.52
C ILE A 2 4.84 5.74 -21.14
N LEU A 3 3.86 5.16 -20.44
CA LEU A 3 3.84 3.75 -20.06
C LEU A 3 2.57 3.07 -20.58
N GLU A 4 2.57 1.74 -20.53
CA GLU A 4 1.42 0.91 -20.88
C GLU A 4 1.16 -0.17 -19.83
N ILE A 5 -0.12 -0.45 -19.58
CA ILE A 5 -0.65 -1.51 -18.72
C ILE A 5 -1.94 -2.06 -19.33
N PHE A 6 -2.32 -3.30 -19.01
CA PHE A 6 -3.41 -3.99 -19.69
C PHE A 6 -4.42 -4.52 -18.68
N PHE A 7 -5.71 -4.29 -18.95
CA PHE A 7 -6.81 -4.61 -18.05
C PHE A 7 -7.90 -5.41 -18.77
N ALA A 8 -8.38 -6.47 -18.16
CA ALA A 8 -9.55 -7.22 -18.58
C ALA A 8 -10.60 -7.15 -17.47
N ALA A 9 -11.78 -6.62 -17.78
CA ALA A 9 -12.83 -6.34 -16.79
C ALA A 9 -14.23 -6.59 -17.39
N GLY A 10 -14.36 -7.65 -18.19
CA GLY A 10 -15.59 -7.96 -18.92
C GLY A 10 -15.56 -7.45 -20.36
N CYS A 11 -16.70 -6.98 -20.86
CA CYS A 11 -16.78 -6.47 -22.23
C CYS A 11 -15.87 -5.26 -22.41
N PHE A 12 -14.86 -5.36 -23.30
CA PHE A 12 -13.86 -4.32 -23.46
C PHE A 12 -14.40 -2.96 -23.95
N TRP A 13 -15.63 -2.89 -24.48
CA TRP A 13 -16.21 -1.64 -25.00
C TRP A 13 -16.47 -0.63 -23.88
N GLY A 14 -17.03 -1.11 -22.76
CA GLY A 14 -17.25 -0.28 -21.59
C GLY A 14 -15.93 0.07 -20.89
N VAL A 15 -15.02 -0.89 -20.84
CA VAL A 15 -13.70 -0.73 -20.21
C VAL A 15 -12.85 0.30 -20.97
N GLU A 16 -12.82 0.21 -22.30
CA GLU A 16 -12.14 1.17 -23.19
C GLU A 16 -12.66 2.58 -22.94
N LYS A 17 -13.99 2.76 -23.04
CA LYS A 17 -14.64 4.06 -22.83
C LYS A 17 -14.39 4.65 -21.45
N ASN A 18 -14.32 3.80 -20.43
CA ASN A 18 -14.02 4.23 -19.07
C ASN A 18 -12.59 4.78 -18.98
N PHE A 19 -11.58 4.05 -19.43
CA PHE A 19 -10.18 4.50 -19.39
C PHE A 19 -9.91 5.72 -20.29
N GLU A 20 -10.56 5.81 -21.46
CA GLU A 20 -10.47 6.99 -22.34
C GLU A 20 -10.88 8.30 -21.64
N SER A 21 -11.78 8.20 -20.64
CA SER A 21 -12.30 9.38 -19.94
C SER A 21 -11.38 9.92 -18.86
N ILE A 22 -10.29 9.21 -18.55
CA ILE A 22 -9.34 9.57 -17.49
C ILE A 22 -8.30 10.54 -18.03
N GLU A 23 -8.20 11.72 -17.42
CA GLU A 23 -7.16 12.70 -17.75
C GLU A 23 -5.76 12.08 -17.56
N GLY A 24 -4.88 12.27 -18.54
CA GLY A 24 -3.54 11.66 -18.56
C GLY A 24 -3.45 10.31 -19.28
N VAL A 25 -4.58 9.66 -19.57
CA VAL A 25 -4.61 8.54 -20.52
C VAL A 25 -4.48 9.11 -21.94
N VAL A 26 -3.54 8.54 -22.70
CA VAL A 26 -3.16 9.00 -24.04
C VAL A 26 -3.88 8.20 -25.12
N ASP A 27 -4.01 6.89 -24.92
CA ASP A 27 -4.62 5.98 -25.89
C ASP A 27 -5.15 4.72 -25.18
N VAL A 28 -6.24 4.16 -25.69
CA VAL A 28 -6.82 2.90 -25.20
C VAL A 28 -7.15 2.02 -26.40
N VAL A 29 -6.66 0.79 -26.41
CA VAL A 29 -6.85 -0.14 -27.53
C VAL A 29 -7.48 -1.43 -27.04
N SER A 30 -8.64 -1.79 -27.59
CA SER A 30 -9.33 -3.05 -27.32
C SER A 30 -8.60 -4.24 -27.99
N GLY A 31 -8.56 -5.40 -27.32
CA GLY A 31 -7.84 -6.58 -27.81
C GLY A 31 -8.01 -7.82 -26.95
N TYR A 32 -7.08 -8.77 -27.14
CA TYR A 32 -7.12 -10.11 -26.57
C TYR A 32 -5.76 -10.48 -25.96
N SER A 33 -5.79 -10.99 -24.73
CA SER A 33 -4.59 -11.43 -23.99
C SER A 33 -4.85 -12.68 -23.15
N GLY A 34 -3.77 -13.30 -22.67
CA GLY A 34 -3.80 -14.39 -21.68
C GLY A 34 -4.29 -15.74 -22.20
N GLY A 35 -4.52 -15.88 -23.51
CA GLY A 35 -4.85 -17.15 -24.16
C GLY A 35 -3.62 -17.85 -24.74
N SER A 36 -3.77 -19.14 -25.04
CA SER A 36 -2.65 -20.01 -25.45
C SER A 36 -2.51 -20.18 -26.97
N TYR A 37 -3.26 -19.42 -27.78
CA TYR A 37 -3.22 -19.49 -29.24
C TYR A 37 -2.89 -18.14 -29.86
N GLU A 38 -2.29 -18.15 -31.04
CA GLU A 38 -1.82 -16.93 -31.72
C GLU A 38 -2.92 -16.30 -32.58
N ASP A 39 -2.79 -14.99 -32.81
CA ASP A 39 -3.62 -14.19 -33.72
C ASP A 39 -5.14 -14.43 -33.61
N PRO A 40 -5.73 -14.32 -32.40
CA PRO A 40 -7.15 -14.54 -32.18
C PRO A 40 -8.02 -13.50 -32.89
N THR A 41 -9.07 -13.96 -33.56
CA THR A 41 -10.21 -13.11 -33.95
C THR A 41 -11.29 -13.12 -32.87
N TYR A 42 -12.23 -12.17 -32.93
CA TYR A 42 -13.40 -12.20 -32.06
C TYR A 42 -14.17 -13.52 -32.17
N GLU A 43 -14.31 -14.07 -33.39
CA GLU A 43 -14.97 -15.36 -33.62
C GLU A 43 -14.23 -16.52 -32.96
N ASP A 44 -12.88 -16.52 -32.96
CA ASP A 44 -12.09 -17.54 -32.27
C ASP A 44 -12.29 -17.47 -30.75
N VAL A 45 -12.29 -16.26 -30.19
CA VAL A 45 -12.52 -16.04 -28.76
C VAL A 45 -13.92 -16.51 -28.35
N LEU A 46 -14.95 -16.20 -29.15
CA LEU A 46 -16.32 -16.67 -28.92
C LEU A 46 -16.43 -18.19 -29.04
N LYS A 47 -15.80 -18.79 -30.05
CA LYS A 47 -15.82 -20.25 -30.27
C LYS A 47 -15.17 -21.02 -29.13
N ASN A 48 -14.15 -20.43 -28.51
CA ASN A 48 -13.41 -21.02 -27.40
C ASN A 48 -13.96 -20.61 -26.01
N ARG A 49 -15.05 -19.82 -25.98
CA ARG A 49 -15.74 -19.39 -24.75
C ARG A 49 -16.24 -20.59 -23.96
N ARG A 50 -15.94 -20.61 -22.67
CA ARG A 50 -16.48 -21.59 -21.70
C ARG A 50 -17.22 -20.87 -20.58
N ILE A 51 -18.46 -21.26 -20.33
CA ILE A 51 -19.37 -20.65 -19.34
C ILE A 51 -19.08 -21.14 -17.92
N GLN A 52 -18.51 -22.34 -17.81
CA GLN A 52 -17.84 -22.82 -16.61
C GLN A 52 -16.45 -23.24 -17.07
N SER A 53 -15.43 -22.42 -16.85
CA SER A 53 -14.13 -23.07 -16.65
C SER A 53 -14.32 -23.94 -15.41
N GLU A 54 -13.89 -25.20 -15.47
CA GLU A 54 -13.55 -25.83 -14.21
C GLU A 54 -12.46 -24.94 -13.63
N GLY A 55 -12.83 -24.11 -12.65
CA GLY A 55 -12.03 -22.95 -12.23
C GLY A 55 -10.60 -23.32 -11.88
N PHE A 56 -9.78 -22.36 -11.50
CA PHE A 56 -8.44 -22.58 -10.96
C PHE A 56 -8.34 -23.74 -9.91
N LEU A 57 -9.46 -24.15 -9.29
CA LEU A 57 -9.62 -25.41 -8.53
C LEU A 57 -9.38 -26.72 -9.30
N SER A 58 -9.56 -26.81 -10.63
CA SER A 58 -9.15 -27.94 -11.46
C SER A 58 -7.62 -28.00 -11.63
N VAL A 59 -6.97 -26.82 -11.64
CA VAL A 59 -5.51 -26.69 -11.58
C VAL A 59 -5.01 -27.10 -10.19
N LEU A 60 -5.72 -26.74 -9.11
CA LEU A 60 -5.42 -27.20 -7.75
C LEU A 60 -5.75 -28.69 -7.51
N LYS A 61 -6.74 -29.28 -8.21
CA LYS A 61 -6.95 -30.75 -8.23
C LYS A 61 -5.75 -31.52 -8.80
N ASN A 62 -4.86 -30.86 -9.53
CA ASN A 62 -3.61 -31.44 -10.03
C ASN A 62 -2.48 -31.44 -8.98
N ILE A 63 -2.71 -30.86 -7.79
CA ILE A 63 -1.80 -30.98 -6.64
C ILE A 63 -1.99 -32.38 -6.03
N GLY A 64 -1.40 -33.37 -6.69
CA GLY A 64 -1.53 -34.79 -6.35
C GLY A 64 -1.43 -35.74 -7.55
N LEU A 65 -1.38 -35.23 -8.78
CA LEU A 65 -1.27 -36.06 -9.98
C LEU A 65 0.18 -36.38 -10.36
N SER A 66 0.37 -37.57 -10.92
CA SER A 66 1.65 -38.08 -11.42
C SER A 66 2.17 -37.27 -12.61
N ASP A 67 3.48 -37.34 -12.87
CA ASP A 67 4.11 -36.57 -13.96
C ASP A 67 3.58 -36.94 -15.35
N GLU A 68 2.95 -38.11 -15.52
CA GLU A 68 2.26 -38.53 -16.75
C GLU A 68 0.92 -37.83 -16.97
N GLU A 69 0.19 -37.47 -15.91
CA GLU A 69 -1.09 -36.75 -16.00
C GLU A 69 -0.90 -35.24 -16.19
N LYS A 70 0.18 -34.67 -15.63
CA LYS A 70 0.62 -33.30 -15.93
C LYS A 70 1.02 -33.11 -17.39
N ALA A 71 1.60 -34.14 -18.02
CA ALA A 71 1.95 -34.11 -19.44
C ALA A 71 0.72 -34.13 -20.36
N LYS A 72 -0.40 -34.74 -19.95
CA LYS A 72 -1.67 -34.72 -20.69
C LYS A 72 -2.39 -33.37 -20.66
N ASN A 73 -2.21 -32.58 -19.60
CA ASN A 73 -2.87 -31.27 -19.42
C ASN A 73 -2.13 -30.09 -20.08
N LYS A 74 -0.92 -30.30 -20.65
CA LYS A 74 -0.15 -29.27 -21.36
C LYS A 74 -0.78 -28.79 -22.68
N ASN A 75 -1.81 -29.48 -23.17
CA ASN A 75 -2.53 -29.16 -24.40
C ASN A 75 -3.94 -28.59 -24.16
N ALA A 76 -4.28 -28.19 -22.92
CA ALA A 76 -5.55 -27.53 -22.67
C ALA A 76 -5.53 -26.12 -23.24
N LEU A 77 -6.29 -25.89 -24.32
CA LEU A 77 -6.47 -24.58 -24.94
C LEU A 77 -7.02 -23.59 -23.89
N ILE A 78 -6.25 -22.53 -23.62
CA ILE A 78 -6.65 -21.41 -22.77
C ILE A 78 -7.23 -20.33 -23.66
N ASN A 79 -8.46 -19.90 -23.37
CA ASN A 79 -9.09 -18.84 -24.15
C ASN A 79 -8.48 -17.47 -23.81
N HIS A 80 -8.38 -16.57 -24.80
CA HIS A 80 -8.06 -15.18 -24.50
C HIS A 80 -9.20 -14.50 -23.76
N THR A 81 -8.87 -13.48 -22.98
CA THR A 81 -9.83 -12.55 -22.37
C THR A 81 -9.84 -11.22 -23.11
N GLU A 82 -11.02 -10.61 -23.20
CA GLU A 82 -11.19 -9.25 -23.70
C GLU A 82 -10.41 -8.29 -22.79
N THR A 83 -9.41 -7.64 -23.38
CA THR A 83 -8.41 -6.85 -22.67
C THR A 83 -8.29 -5.49 -23.35
N VAL A 84 -8.15 -4.42 -22.57
CA VAL A 84 -7.75 -3.11 -23.08
C VAL A 84 -6.28 -2.85 -22.77
N LYS A 85 -5.55 -2.32 -23.74
CA LYS A 85 -4.24 -1.71 -23.56
C LYS A 85 -4.46 -0.25 -23.20
N VAL A 86 -3.97 0.19 -22.04
CA VAL A 86 -4.03 1.59 -21.61
C VAL A 86 -2.64 2.21 -21.70
N VAL A 87 -2.48 3.21 -22.56
CA VAL A 87 -1.26 4.01 -22.72
C VAL A 87 -1.47 5.34 -22.00
N TYR A 88 -0.56 5.72 -21.10
CA TYR A 88 -0.76 6.88 -20.23
C TYR A 88 0.54 7.65 -19.99
N ASP A 89 0.41 8.95 -19.72
CA ASP A 89 1.51 9.79 -19.28
C ASP A 89 1.59 9.83 -17.76
N THR A 90 2.65 9.25 -17.21
CA THR A 90 2.90 9.21 -15.77
C THR A 90 3.08 10.58 -15.12
N SER A 91 3.19 11.66 -15.91
CA SER A 91 3.21 13.03 -15.38
C SER A 91 1.82 13.59 -15.06
N GLN A 92 0.77 12.95 -15.57
CA GLN A 92 -0.62 13.39 -15.44
C GLN A 92 -1.49 12.41 -14.65
N VAL A 93 -1.28 11.11 -14.83
CA VAL A 93 -1.99 10.05 -14.10
C VAL A 93 -1.03 8.99 -13.61
N SER A 94 -1.21 8.52 -12.37
CA SER A 94 -0.37 7.47 -11.82
C SER A 94 -0.85 6.09 -12.23
N THR A 95 0.07 5.12 -12.26
CA THR A 95 -0.28 3.70 -12.41
C THR A 95 -1.28 3.26 -11.33
N GLU A 96 -1.10 3.76 -10.11
CA GLU A 96 -1.96 3.45 -8.97
C GLU A 96 -3.41 3.90 -9.21
N ASP A 97 -3.62 5.11 -9.72
CA ASP A 97 -4.97 5.62 -10.03
C ASP A 97 -5.66 4.76 -11.09
N LEU A 98 -4.93 4.32 -12.13
CA LEU A 98 -5.47 3.45 -13.17
C LEU A 98 -5.84 2.07 -12.63
N VAL A 99 -5.01 1.51 -11.77
CA VAL A 99 -5.27 0.22 -11.12
C VAL A 99 -6.42 0.34 -10.11
N LYS A 100 -6.52 1.44 -9.36
CA LYS A 100 -7.65 1.72 -8.47
C LYS A 100 -8.94 1.82 -9.26
N ASN A 101 -8.95 2.59 -10.35
CA ASN A 101 -10.08 2.66 -11.27
C ASN A 101 -10.45 1.27 -11.81
N PHE A 102 -9.48 0.45 -12.20
CA PHE A 102 -9.73 -0.93 -12.67
C PHE A 102 -10.56 -1.74 -11.65
N TRP A 103 -10.18 -1.74 -10.38
CA TRP A 103 -10.91 -2.47 -9.34
C TRP A 103 -12.35 -1.99 -9.16
N GLU A 104 -12.59 -0.70 -9.36
CA GLU A 104 -13.88 -0.06 -9.11
C GLU A 104 -14.89 -0.16 -10.26
N ILE A 105 -14.45 -0.53 -11.48
CA ILE A 105 -15.31 -0.54 -12.67
C ILE A 105 -15.95 -1.90 -12.97
N HIS A 106 -15.65 -2.92 -12.16
CA HIS A 106 -16.14 -4.29 -12.35
C HIS A 106 -16.26 -5.04 -11.01
N ASP A 107 -16.75 -6.28 -11.05
CA ASP A 107 -16.79 -7.18 -9.88
C ASP A 107 -15.63 -8.19 -9.96
N PRO A 108 -14.50 -7.94 -9.28
CA PRO A 108 -13.32 -8.80 -9.34
C PRO A 108 -13.51 -10.14 -8.62
N THR A 109 -14.66 -10.37 -7.98
CA THR A 109 -14.99 -11.63 -7.29
C THR A 109 -15.73 -12.61 -8.20
N GLN A 110 -16.15 -12.17 -9.39
CA GLN A 110 -16.81 -13.01 -10.38
C GLN A 110 -15.80 -13.76 -11.25
N LEU A 111 -15.76 -15.08 -11.07
CA LEU A 111 -14.98 -15.96 -11.93
C LEU A 111 -15.65 -16.07 -13.31
N ASP A 112 -14.88 -15.80 -14.38
CA ASP A 112 -15.29 -15.95 -15.79
C ASP A 112 -16.64 -15.30 -16.12
N ARG A 113 -16.89 -14.13 -15.55
CA ARG A 113 -18.15 -13.39 -15.73
C ARG A 113 -17.97 -11.95 -15.31
N GLN A 114 -18.68 -11.03 -15.96
CA GLN A 114 -19.00 -9.71 -15.45
C GLN A 114 -20.46 -9.38 -15.72
N GLY A 115 -21.27 -9.32 -14.66
CA GLY A 115 -22.73 -9.13 -14.79
C GLY A 115 -23.38 -10.22 -15.66
N ASN A 116 -24.01 -9.81 -16.78
CA ASN A 116 -24.66 -10.73 -17.72
C ASN A 116 -23.70 -11.33 -18.76
N ASP A 117 -22.47 -10.83 -18.83
CA ASP A 117 -21.44 -11.31 -19.75
C ASP A 117 -20.73 -12.51 -19.12
N VAL A 118 -21.17 -13.72 -19.48
CA VAL A 118 -20.67 -14.97 -18.90
C VAL A 118 -19.75 -15.69 -19.88
N GLY A 119 -18.54 -16.02 -19.43
CA GLY A 119 -17.53 -16.73 -20.18
C GLY A 119 -16.11 -16.41 -19.73
N ASN A 120 -15.19 -17.37 -19.87
CA ASN A 120 -13.77 -17.17 -19.58
C ASN A 120 -13.07 -16.07 -20.40
N ASN A 121 -13.69 -15.60 -21.49
CA ASN A 121 -13.24 -14.42 -22.22
C ASN A 121 -13.63 -13.09 -21.55
N TYR A 122 -14.43 -13.13 -20.49
CA TYR A 122 -14.84 -11.99 -19.67
C TYR A 122 -14.24 -12.06 -18.26
N ARG A 123 -13.23 -12.93 -18.05
CA ARG A 123 -12.55 -13.03 -16.77
C ARG A 123 -11.79 -11.74 -16.46
N SER A 124 -11.77 -11.39 -15.19
CA SER A 124 -10.98 -10.26 -14.70
C SER A 124 -9.49 -10.57 -14.76
N ALA A 125 -8.67 -9.68 -15.31
CA ALA A 125 -7.22 -9.82 -15.35
C ALA A 125 -6.48 -8.46 -15.38
N ILE A 126 -5.28 -8.42 -14.80
CA ILE A 126 -4.30 -7.33 -14.95
C ILE A 126 -3.01 -7.92 -15.52
N TYR A 127 -2.54 -7.37 -16.64
CA TYR A 127 -1.24 -7.71 -17.22
C TYR A 127 -0.26 -6.54 -17.15
N TRP A 128 0.84 -6.71 -16.40
CA TRP A 128 1.87 -5.69 -16.24
C TRP A 128 3.04 -5.85 -17.21
N THR A 129 3.72 -4.74 -17.49
CA THR A 129 4.94 -4.68 -18.32
C THR A 129 6.21 -4.45 -17.51
N ASN A 130 6.09 -4.09 -16.22
CA ASN A 130 7.20 -3.88 -15.30
C ASN A 130 6.83 -4.26 -13.86
N GLU A 131 7.84 -4.39 -12.99
CA GLU A 131 7.66 -4.83 -11.60
C GLU A 131 6.97 -3.77 -10.71
N ASP A 132 7.06 -2.48 -11.02
CA ASP A 132 6.37 -1.44 -10.25
C ASP A 132 4.85 -1.59 -10.41
N GLN A 133 4.37 -1.81 -11.63
CA GLN A 133 2.96 -2.10 -11.91
C GLN A 133 2.47 -3.36 -11.18
N LYS A 134 3.29 -4.41 -11.10
CA LYS A 134 2.98 -5.62 -10.34
C LYS A 134 2.80 -5.34 -8.86
N ASN A 135 3.72 -4.59 -8.25
CA ASN A 135 3.65 -4.26 -6.83
C ASN A 135 2.39 -3.45 -6.54
N ILE A 136 2.09 -2.44 -7.37
CA ILE A 136 0.88 -1.61 -7.27
C ILE A 136 -0.39 -2.46 -7.39
N ALA A 137 -0.46 -3.38 -8.37
CA ALA A 137 -1.60 -4.28 -8.55
C ALA A 137 -1.84 -5.18 -7.33
N ILE A 138 -0.77 -5.72 -6.74
CA ILE A 138 -0.84 -6.56 -5.54
C ILE A 138 -1.26 -5.74 -4.31
N GLU A 139 -0.68 -4.56 -4.12
CA GLU A 139 -0.96 -3.70 -2.96
C GLU A 139 -2.41 -3.18 -2.98
N THR A 140 -2.82 -2.54 -4.08
CA THR A 140 -4.18 -2.05 -4.25
C THR A 140 -5.22 -3.18 -4.26
N GLY A 141 -4.88 -4.36 -4.77
CA GLY A 141 -5.75 -5.53 -4.71
C GLY A 141 -6.00 -6.01 -3.27
N ARG A 142 -4.98 -5.96 -2.39
CA ARG A 142 -5.16 -6.27 -0.96
C ARG A 142 -6.05 -5.24 -0.26
N GLU A 143 -5.87 -3.96 -0.54
CA GLU A 143 -6.72 -2.89 -0.01
C GLU A 143 -8.17 -3.06 -0.48
N TYR A 144 -8.38 -3.32 -1.77
CA TYR A 144 -9.71 -3.51 -2.32
C TYR A 144 -10.38 -4.81 -1.82
N GLN A 145 -9.62 -5.85 -1.52
CA GLN A 145 -10.16 -7.05 -0.87
C GLN A 145 -10.77 -6.73 0.50
N GLN A 146 -10.12 -5.86 1.29
CA GLN A 146 -10.67 -5.44 2.60
C GLN A 146 -12.01 -4.72 2.43
N LEU A 147 -12.11 -3.86 1.40
CA LEU A 147 -13.34 -3.19 1.03
C LEU A 147 -14.46 -4.15 0.64
N LEU A 148 -14.15 -5.09 -0.26
CA LEU A 148 -15.08 -6.13 -0.72
C LEU A 148 -15.60 -6.95 0.47
N ASN A 149 -14.70 -7.37 1.36
CA ASN A 149 -15.04 -8.11 2.57
C ASN A 149 -16.00 -7.31 3.47
N SER A 150 -15.78 -6.00 3.62
CA SER A 150 -16.64 -5.12 4.44
C SER A 150 -18.09 -5.04 3.92
N LYS A 151 -18.31 -5.29 2.62
CA LYS A 151 -19.62 -5.27 1.96
C LYS A 151 -20.18 -6.66 1.67
N GLY A 152 -19.51 -7.72 2.14
CA GLY A 152 -19.96 -9.11 2.00
C GLY A 152 -19.71 -9.73 0.62
N TYR A 153 -18.82 -9.15 -0.19
CA TYR A 153 -18.36 -9.76 -1.43
C TYR A 153 -17.36 -10.90 -1.15
N GLY A 154 -17.11 -11.73 -2.17
CA GLY A 154 -16.17 -12.84 -2.09
C GLY A 154 -14.71 -12.42 -2.22
N GLU A 155 -13.83 -13.41 -2.35
CA GLU A 155 -12.42 -13.20 -2.65
C GLU A 155 -12.24 -12.76 -4.11
N ILE A 156 -11.28 -11.87 -4.35
CA ILE A 156 -10.82 -11.47 -5.68
C ILE A 156 -10.28 -12.71 -6.39
N VAL A 157 -10.78 -12.95 -7.60
CA VAL A 157 -10.35 -14.04 -8.49
C VAL A 157 -9.65 -13.51 -9.75
N THR A 158 -9.35 -12.20 -9.78
CA THR A 158 -8.62 -11.54 -10.86
C THR A 158 -7.27 -12.18 -11.12
N GLU A 159 -7.02 -12.53 -12.37
CA GLU A 159 -5.73 -13.03 -12.84
C GLU A 159 -4.69 -11.90 -12.82
N MET A 160 -3.52 -12.13 -12.24
CA MET A 160 -2.45 -11.13 -12.11
C MET A 160 -1.14 -11.75 -12.59
N THR A 161 -0.67 -11.36 -13.77
CA THR A 161 0.58 -11.88 -14.34
C THR A 161 1.29 -10.87 -15.26
N ALA A 162 2.56 -11.12 -15.59
CA ALA A 162 3.25 -10.33 -16.59
C ALA A 162 2.59 -10.53 -17.97
N LEU A 163 2.54 -9.48 -18.79
CA LEU A 163 2.04 -9.59 -20.15
C LEU A 163 2.96 -10.48 -20.98
N GLU A 164 2.41 -11.58 -21.51
CA GLU A 164 3.10 -12.39 -22.53
C GLU A 164 2.91 -11.79 -23.94
N LYS A 165 1.64 -11.57 -24.31
CA LYS A 165 1.27 -11.07 -25.64
C LYS A 165 -0.10 -10.39 -25.59
N PHE A 166 -0.23 -9.32 -26.36
CA PHE A 166 -1.49 -8.63 -26.64
C PHE A 166 -1.76 -8.64 -28.15
N TRP A 167 -3.00 -8.93 -28.52
CA TRP A 167 -3.49 -8.94 -29.90
C TRP A 167 -4.58 -7.87 -30.05
N PRO A 168 -4.36 -6.78 -30.80
CA PRO A 168 -5.40 -5.78 -31.04
C PRO A 168 -6.64 -6.41 -31.71
N ALA A 169 -7.82 -6.06 -31.21
CA ALA A 169 -9.08 -6.49 -31.81
C ALA A 169 -9.34 -5.79 -33.15
N GLU A 170 -10.27 -6.33 -33.92
CA GLU A 170 -10.66 -5.79 -35.21
C GLU A 170 -11.16 -4.34 -35.10
N ASN A 171 -10.97 -3.56 -36.17
CA ASN A 171 -11.28 -2.12 -36.19
C ASN A 171 -12.71 -1.76 -35.77
N TYR A 172 -13.68 -2.66 -35.89
CA TYR A 172 -15.07 -2.39 -35.51
C TYR A 172 -15.29 -2.47 -33.98
N HIS A 173 -14.37 -3.09 -33.24
CA HIS A 173 -14.38 -3.10 -31.77
C HIS A 173 -13.69 -1.86 -31.16
N GLN A 174 -12.77 -1.23 -31.89
CA GLN A 174 -12.07 -0.01 -31.45
C GLN A 174 -13.03 1.19 -31.44
N ASP A 175 -12.99 1.99 -30.37
CA ASP A 175 -13.86 3.14 -30.13
C ASP A 175 -15.36 2.80 -30.26
N TYR A 176 -15.76 1.59 -29.88
CA TYR A 176 -17.09 1.08 -30.24
C TYR A 176 -18.22 2.01 -29.75
N LEU A 177 -18.13 2.50 -28.51
CA LEU A 177 -19.14 3.40 -27.93
C LEU A 177 -19.06 4.84 -28.45
N LEU A 178 -17.93 5.27 -29.01
CA LEU A 178 -17.85 6.53 -29.75
C LEU A 178 -18.66 6.45 -31.05
N ARG A 179 -18.58 5.29 -31.73
CA ARG A 179 -19.30 5.04 -33.00
C ARG A 179 -20.76 4.63 -32.77
N ASN A 180 -21.05 4.04 -31.62
CA ASN A 180 -22.38 3.57 -31.22
C ASN A 180 -22.73 4.13 -29.83
N PRO A 181 -23.17 5.39 -29.72
CA PRO A 181 -23.44 6.03 -28.41
C PRO A 181 -24.51 5.34 -27.55
N ASN A 182 -25.43 4.60 -28.18
CA ASN A 182 -26.45 3.78 -27.52
C ASN A 182 -26.09 2.28 -27.54
N GLY A 183 -24.81 1.96 -27.73
CA GLY A 183 -24.28 0.61 -27.75
C GLY A 183 -24.34 -0.05 -26.38
N TYR A 184 -24.07 -1.36 -26.36
CA TYR A 184 -24.05 -2.14 -25.12
C TYR A 184 -22.91 -1.67 -24.20
N CYS A 185 -23.26 -1.18 -23.01
CA CYS A 185 -22.32 -0.73 -21.98
C CYS A 185 -22.95 -0.98 -20.58
N PRO A 186 -23.03 -2.23 -20.13
CA PRO A 186 -23.51 -2.56 -18.79
C PRO A 186 -22.58 -1.98 -17.72
N ASP A 187 -23.15 -1.58 -16.59
CA ASP A 187 -22.37 -1.31 -15.39
C ASP A 187 -22.07 -2.65 -14.69
N HIS A 188 -20.79 -2.97 -14.56
CA HIS A 188 -20.31 -4.17 -13.88
C HIS A 188 -19.76 -3.88 -12.48
N SER A 189 -19.74 -2.62 -12.06
CA SER A 189 -19.14 -2.22 -10.80
C SER A 189 -19.91 -2.78 -9.60
N THR A 190 -19.16 -3.04 -8.52
CA THR A 190 -19.74 -3.41 -7.22
C THR A 190 -20.36 -2.22 -6.47
N GLY A 191 -20.12 -1.00 -6.98
CA GLY A 191 -20.40 0.27 -6.31
C GLY A 191 -19.38 0.66 -5.23
N ILE A 192 -18.39 -0.20 -4.95
CA ILE A 192 -17.35 0.04 -3.96
C ILE A 192 -16.28 0.94 -4.57
N LYS A 193 -15.80 1.89 -3.77
CA LYS A 193 -14.76 2.84 -4.14
C LYS A 193 -13.62 2.76 -3.13
N PHE A 194 -12.38 3.05 -3.53
CA PHE A 194 -11.25 3.16 -2.59
C PHE A 194 -11.51 4.22 -1.50
N THR A 195 -12.35 5.21 -1.80
CA THR A 195 -12.82 6.20 -0.83
C THR A 195 -13.75 5.62 0.24
N GLU A 196 -14.27 4.39 0.11
CA GLU A 196 -15.12 3.77 1.13
C GLU A 196 -14.32 3.26 2.35
N LEU A 197 -13.01 2.97 2.24
CA LEU A 197 -12.15 2.69 3.40
C LEU A 197 -12.08 3.93 4.28
N ALA A 198 -12.03 5.11 3.66
CA ALA A 198 -12.10 6.40 4.35
C ALA A 198 -13.48 6.70 4.95
N SER A 199 -14.53 5.93 4.63
CA SER A 199 -15.89 6.15 5.16
C SER A 199 -16.30 5.16 6.25
N ASN A 200 -15.64 4.01 6.34
CA ASN A 200 -16.02 2.91 7.24
C ASN A 200 -15.01 2.62 8.36
N GLU A 201 -13.87 3.30 8.40
CA GLU A 201 -13.22 3.60 9.67
C GLU A 201 -13.66 4.99 10.11
N GLN A 202 -14.39 5.02 11.21
CA GLN A 202 -14.84 6.15 11.98
C GLN A 202 -13.94 7.40 11.81
N PHE A 203 -14.38 8.36 10.99
CA PHE A 203 -13.81 9.71 10.96
C PHE A 203 -13.58 10.17 12.39
N GLY A 204 -12.33 10.54 12.67
CA GLY A 204 -11.76 10.69 14.01
C GLY A 204 -12.72 11.30 15.01
N GLN A 205 -12.87 10.64 16.16
CA GLN A 205 -13.35 11.34 17.33
C GLN A 205 -12.44 12.55 17.53
N ASP A 206 -13.05 13.72 17.80
CA ASP A 206 -12.32 14.90 18.24
C ASP A 206 -11.30 14.47 19.30
N ILE A 207 -10.04 14.81 19.08
CA ILE A 207 -9.00 14.54 20.05
C ILE A 207 -8.77 15.79 20.90
N GLU A 208 -8.56 15.56 22.19
CA GLU A 208 -8.16 16.58 23.16
C GLU A 208 -6.71 16.34 23.63
N PRO A 209 -6.04 17.36 24.19
CA PRO A 209 -4.71 17.22 24.75
C PRO A 209 -4.65 16.16 25.85
N LEU A 210 -3.59 15.34 25.86
CA LEU A 210 -3.41 14.29 26.87
C LEU A 210 -2.91 14.81 28.22
N GLY A 211 -2.38 16.03 28.25
CA GLY A 211 -1.64 16.58 29.40
C GLY A 211 -0.23 15.98 29.45
N GLY A 212 0.79 16.83 29.35
CA GLY A 212 2.18 16.44 29.15
C GLY A 212 2.61 16.44 27.69
N LYS A 213 3.72 15.76 27.39
CA LYS A 213 4.33 15.71 26.05
C LYS A 213 3.60 14.73 25.15
N GLU A 214 3.25 15.16 23.95
CA GLU A 214 2.69 14.34 22.88
C GLU A 214 3.16 14.83 21.49
N ILE A 215 3.02 13.98 20.49
CA ILE A 215 3.35 14.26 19.10
C ILE A 215 2.07 14.08 18.29
N ILE A 216 1.71 15.12 17.54
CA ILE A 216 0.60 15.09 16.60
C ILE A 216 1.17 15.13 15.19
N VAL A 217 0.74 14.18 14.35
CA VAL A 217 1.02 14.20 12.92
C VAL A 217 -0.29 14.53 12.22
N ILE A 218 -0.38 15.77 11.72
CA ILE A 218 -1.51 16.21 10.93
C ILE A 218 -1.43 15.54 9.56
N GLY A 219 -2.34 14.60 9.35
CA GLY A 219 -2.55 13.89 8.10
C GLY A 219 -3.59 14.59 7.22
N PRO A 220 -3.93 13.99 6.06
CA PRO A 220 -5.01 14.49 5.23
C PRO A 220 -6.36 14.35 5.95
N GLU A 221 -7.31 15.22 5.58
CA GLU A 221 -8.73 15.07 5.98
C GLU A 221 -9.31 13.71 5.55
N VAL A 222 -8.75 13.11 4.50
CA VAL A 222 -9.14 11.81 3.99
C VAL A 222 -7.91 10.91 3.98
N GLU A 223 -7.89 9.86 4.80
CA GLU A 223 -6.77 8.92 4.89
C GLU A 223 -6.37 8.37 3.51
N GLY A 224 -5.06 8.21 3.28
CA GLY A 224 -4.52 7.76 1.99
C GLY A 224 -4.43 8.82 0.87
N THR A 225 -4.97 10.03 1.06
CA THR A 225 -4.88 11.11 0.04
C THR A 225 -3.60 11.94 0.08
N CYS A 226 -2.69 11.61 1.01
CA CYS A 226 -1.40 12.29 1.17
C CYS A 226 -0.26 11.29 1.06
N LEU A 227 0.34 11.19 -0.13
CA LEU A 227 1.48 10.30 -0.41
C LEU A 227 2.66 10.52 0.55
N PHE A 228 2.94 11.78 0.90
CA PHE A 228 4.01 12.13 1.84
C PHE A 228 3.69 11.70 3.28
N CYS A 229 2.41 11.66 3.65
CA CYS A 229 1.97 11.19 4.96
C CYS A 229 2.14 9.68 5.07
N LEU A 230 1.79 8.93 4.01
CA LEU A 230 2.04 7.48 3.91
C LEU A 230 3.53 7.15 3.98
N GLU A 231 4.36 7.94 3.28
CA GLU A 231 5.81 7.75 3.33
C GLU A 231 6.37 8.01 4.74
N PHE A 232 5.93 9.10 5.38
CA PHE A 232 6.32 9.43 6.75
C PHE A 232 5.86 8.34 7.72
N GLU A 233 4.65 7.82 7.56
CA GLU A 233 4.12 6.73 8.38
C GLU A 233 4.98 5.47 8.26
N ARG A 234 5.24 5.02 7.03
CA ARG A 234 6.05 3.83 6.75
C ARG A 234 7.48 3.94 7.29
N LYS A 235 8.05 5.15 7.28
CA LYS A 235 9.43 5.39 7.71
C LYS A 235 9.55 5.70 9.21
N VAL A 236 8.52 6.28 9.82
CA VAL A 236 8.58 6.85 11.17
C VAL A 236 7.48 6.29 12.07
N THR A 237 6.22 6.70 11.87
CA THR A 237 5.16 6.48 12.87
C THR A 237 4.85 4.99 13.08
N SER A 238 4.79 4.19 12.00
CA SER A 238 4.56 2.73 12.06
C SER A 238 5.65 1.96 12.80
N LYS A 239 6.84 2.55 12.95
CA LYS A 239 8.00 1.95 13.63
C LYS A 239 8.27 2.55 15.00
N TYR A 240 7.55 3.61 15.36
CA TYR A 240 7.75 4.33 16.60
C TYR A 240 7.11 3.57 17.76
N GLN A 241 7.93 3.20 18.74
CA GLN A 241 7.52 2.51 19.98
C GLN A 241 7.91 3.33 21.22
N GLY A 242 8.19 4.62 21.03
CA GLY A 242 8.66 5.49 22.09
C GLY A 242 7.57 5.85 23.08
N THR A 243 7.98 6.31 24.26
CA THR A 243 7.06 6.57 25.37
C THR A 243 6.25 7.88 25.26
N ILE A 244 6.57 8.77 24.32
CA ILE A 244 5.76 9.98 24.09
C ILE A 244 4.63 9.57 23.16
N PRO A 245 3.35 9.73 23.52
CA PRO A 245 2.24 9.37 22.64
C PRO A 245 2.38 10.08 21.29
N LEU A 246 2.28 9.31 20.21
CA LEU A 246 2.24 9.81 18.84
C LEU A 246 0.89 9.47 18.25
N ARG A 247 0.16 10.49 17.78
CA ARG A 247 -1.17 10.33 17.18
C ARG A 247 -1.21 10.98 15.80
N SER A 248 -1.75 10.28 14.81
CA SER A 248 -2.04 10.84 13.49
C SER A 248 -3.51 11.24 13.44
N THR A 249 -3.81 12.44 12.95
CA THR A 249 -5.19 12.95 12.90
C THR A 249 -5.32 14.03 11.83
N PRO A 250 -6.49 14.25 11.22
CA PRO A 250 -6.71 15.42 10.38
C PRO A 250 -6.74 16.72 11.19
N ALA A 251 -6.48 17.85 10.55
CA ALA A 251 -6.50 19.16 11.22
C ALA A 251 -7.87 19.48 11.83
N SER A 252 -8.95 19.05 11.17
CA SER A 252 -10.33 19.23 11.62
C SER A 252 -10.68 18.56 12.95
N ALA A 253 -9.95 17.52 13.36
CA ALA A 253 -10.22 16.74 14.57
C ALA A 253 -9.48 17.25 15.83
N LEU A 254 -8.70 18.33 15.71
CA LEU A 254 -7.96 18.91 16.82
C LEU A 254 -8.86 19.85 17.64
N ASN A 255 -9.20 19.44 18.86
CA ASN A 255 -9.98 20.26 19.78
C ASN A 255 -9.20 20.60 21.05
N GLY A 256 -9.25 21.86 21.50
CA GLY A 256 -8.60 22.29 22.74
C GLY A 256 -7.07 22.45 22.68
N PHE A 257 -6.45 22.38 21.50
CA PHE A 257 -5.02 22.64 21.32
C PHE A 257 -4.74 24.12 21.00
N GLU A 258 -3.64 24.65 21.55
CA GLU A 258 -3.08 25.96 21.21
C GLU A 258 -1.96 25.77 20.15
N ILE A 259 -2.34 25.82 18.87
CA ILE A 259 -1.46 25.62 17.72
C ILE A 259 -1.28 26.95 16.98
N GLU A 260 -0.03 27.36 16.78
CA GLU A 260 0.33 28.59 16.06
C GLU A 260 0.66 28.30 14.59
N SER A 261 1.21 27.12 14.33
CA SER A 261 1.59 26.69 12.99
C SER A 261 0.38 26.46 12.10
N ARG A 262 0.59 26.68 10.81
CA ARG A 262 -0.43 26.44 9.80
C ARG A 262 -0.69 24.93 9.67
N THR A 263 -1.94 24.51 9.75
CA THR A 263 -2.32 23.08 9.72
C THR A 263 -2.84 22.60 8.36
N TRP A 264 -2.86 23.48 7.35
CA TRP A 264 -3.38 23.14 6.01
C TRP A 264 -2.40 22.33 5.14
N ALA A 265 -1.12 22.29 5.49
CA ALA A 265 -0.11 21.53 4.76
C ALA A 265 0.04 20.13 5.39
N THR A 266 0.13 19.09 4.57
CA THR A 266 0.24 17.70 5.04
C THR A 266 1.49 17.02 4.46
N PRO A 267 2.23 16.21 5.26
CA PRO A 267 2.09 16.09 6.70
C PRO A 267 2.53 17.38 7.42
N THR A 268 1.93 17.68 8.58
CA THR A 268 2.50 18.65 9.53
C THR A 268 2.75 17.93 10.85
N ILE A 269 4.01 17.90 11.29
CA ILE A 269 4.42 17.26 12.54
C ILE A 269 4.46 18.33 13.61
N ILE A 270 3.77 18.12 14.73
CA ILE A 270 3.67 19.07 15.83
C ILE A 270 4.03 18.37 17.13
N PHE A 271 4.96 18.94 17.88
CA PHE A 271 5.29 18.51 19.22
C PHE A 271 4.58 19.41 20.21
N ILE A 272 3.85 18.78 21.11
CA ILE A 272 2.89 19.44 21.99
C ILE A 272 3.25 19.13 23.43
N GLU A 273 3.26 20.13 24.29
CA GLU A 273 3.37 19.97 25.74
C GLU A 273 2.20 20.70 26.41
N ASP A 274 1.40 19.96 27.19
CA ASP A 274 0.22 20.48 27.89
C ASP A 274 -0.78 21.20 26.94
N GLY A 275 -0.97 20.64 25.75
CA GLY A 275 -1.88 21.17 24.72
C GLY A 275 -1.34 22.34 23.92
N ARG A 276 -0.10 22.80 24.17
CA ARG A 276 0.56 23.88 23.45
C ARG A 276 1.59 23.38 22.47
N GLU A 277 1.59 23.93 21.27
CA GLU A 277 2.68 23.73 20.32
C GLU A 277 4.02 24.23 20.89
N ILE A 278 5.02 23.33 20.91
CA ILE A 278 6.41 23.64 21.26
C ILE A 278 7.27 23.76 20.01
N TRP A 279 6.98 22.94 19.01
CA TRP A 279 7.71 22.90 17.76
C TRP A 279 6.84 22.27 16.67
N ALA A 280 7.00 22.72 15.42
CA ALA A 280 6.31 22.11 14.29
C ALA A 280 7.17 22.13 13.03
N HIS A 281 6.88 21.20 12.12
CA HIS A 281 7.46 21.11 10.79
C HIS A 281 6.40 20.77 9.76
N GLN A 282 6.37 21.55 8.68
CA GLN A 282 5.42 21.39 7.60
C GLN A 282 6.08 20.71 6.40
N GLY A 283 5.38 19.74 5.83
CA GLY A 283 5.82 19.01 4.65
C GLY A 283 6.75 17.85 4.97
N ILE A 284 7.49 17.42 3.94
CA ILE A 284 8.31 16.21 3.98
C ILE A 284 9.35 16.30 5.10
N MET A 285 9.42 15.25 5.90
CA MET A 285 10.40 15.11 6.99
C MET A 285 11.03 13.73 6.93
N SER A 286 12.36 13.66 6.95
CA SER A 286 13.07 12.40 7.01
C SER A 286 13.02 11.78 8.42
N SER A 287 13.28 10.48 8.51
CA SER A 287 13.36 9.78 9.79
C SER A 287 14.46 10.35 10.70
N GLU A 288 15.62 10.74 10.12
CA GLU A 288 16.71 11.34 10.88
C GLU A 288 16.32 12.68 11.48
N GLU A 289 15.72 13.57 10.68
CA GLU A 289 15.25 14.87 11.14
C GLU A 289 14.21 14.71 12.25
N PHE A 290 13.28 13.76 12.08
CA PHE A 290 12.25 13.49 13.10
C PHE A 290 12.87 13.07 14.43
N TYR A 291 13.80 12.10 14.41
CA TYR A 291 14.42 11.63 15.64
C TYR A 291 15.33 12.67 16.28
N ARG A 292 15.97 13.54 15.49
CA ARG A 292 16.73 14.69 16.01
C ARG A 292 15.82 15.66 16.75
N ALA A 293 14.73 16.11 16.11
CA ALA A 293 13.74 16.97 16.75
C ALA A 293 13.17 16.31 18.02
N LEU A 294 12.84 15.01 17.95
CA LEU A 294 12.33 14.26 19.09
C LEU A 294 13.34 14.19 20.22
N GLY A 295 14.63 14.11 19.88
CA GLY A 295 15.75 14.22 20.80
C GLY A 295 15.70 15.52 21.60
N ASP A 296 15.64 16.64 20.89
CA ASP A 296 15.56 17.98 21.50
C ASP A 296 14.33 18.09 22.40
N PHE A 297 13.18 17.64 21.92
CA PHE A 297 11.91 17.72 22.64
C PHE A 297 11.85 16.81 23.86
N LYS A 298 12.27 15.55 23.74
CA LYS A 298 12.17 14.55 24.80
C LYS A 298 13.28 14.67 25.83
N LEU A 299 14.52 14.82 25.37
CA LEU A 299 15.71 14.83 26.24
C LEU A 299 16.08 16.24 26.70
N GLY A 300 15.61 17.27 26.00
CA GLY A 300 16.00 18.65 26.21
C GLY A 300 17.32 18.96 25.51
N GLU A 301 17.28 19.92 24.58
CA GLU A 301 18.47 20.38 23.86
C GLU A 301 19.60 20.74 24.84
N GLY A 302 20.81 20.25 24.55
CA GLY A 302 22.00 20.51 25.37
C GLY A 302 22.09 19.74 26.70
N SER A 303 21.11 18.92 27.06
CA SER A 303 21.18 18.03 28.21
C SER A 303 22.27 16.95 28.05
N GLU A 304 22.70 16.33 29.15
CA GLU A 304 23.68 15.21 29.09
C GLU A 304 23.15 14.04 28.24
N PRO A 305 21.91 13.53 28.44
CA PRO A 305 21.35 12.47 27.59
C PRO A 305 21.28 12.86 26.11
N HIS A 306 20.94 14.12 25.81
CA HIS A 306 20.90 14.63 24.44
C HIS A 306 22.29 14.61 23.79
N LYS A 307 23.31 15.09 24.52
CA LYS A 307 24.70 15.10 24.03
C LYS A 307 25.22 13.69 23.75
N VAL A 308 24.88 12.73 24.63
CA VAL A 308 25.25 11.32 24.41
C VAL A 308 24.59 10.77 23.15
N ALA A 309 23.29 11.05 22.93
CA ALA A 309 22.55 10.51 21.80
C ALA A 309 22.92 11.15 20.45
N PHE A 310 23.19 12.46 20.38
CA PHE A 310 23.30 13.19 19.11
C PHE A 310 24.65 13.87 18.85
N ASN A 311 25.51 14.01 19.86
CA ASN A 311 26.76 14.77 19.77
C ASN A 311 27.98 13.95 20.21
N GLU A 312 27.92 12.62 20.08
CA GLU A 312 28.99 11.69 20.45
C GLU A 312 29.51 11.89 21.90
N GLY A 313 28.63 12.37 22.78
CA GLY A 313 28.94 12.54 24.19
C GLY A 313 29.06 11.18 24.89
N THR A 314 29.83 11.15 25.98
CA THR A 314 29.96 9.95 26.81
C THR A 314 29.65 10.30 28.26
N ASP A 315 28.72 9.55 28.86
CA ASP A 315 28.43 9.68 30.28
C ASP A 315 29.67 9.42 31.14
N LYS A 316 29.73 10.04 32.31
CA LYS A 316 30.80 9.75 33.28
C LYS A 316 30.71 8.30 33.75
N ARG A 317 31.88 7.68 33.94
CA ARG A 317 31.99 6.37 34.58
C ARG A 317 31.27 6.34 35.93
N PHE A 318 30.54 5.26 36.19
CA PHE A 318 29.80 5.02 37.43
C PHE A 318 28.79 6.13 37.77
N CYS A 319 28.14 6.71 36.75
CA CYS A 319 27.08 7.69 36.94
C CYS A 319 25.90 7.16 37.76
N VAL A 320 25.02 8.06 38.21
CA VAL A 320 23.83 7.70 39.00
C VAL A 320 22.98 6.67 38.26
N GLN A 321 22.81 6.85 36.95
CA GLN A 321 22.08 5.96 36.07
C GLN A 321 22.70 4.56 36.00
N TYR A 322 24.04 4.45 35.97
CA TYR A 322 24.72 3.15 36.06
C TYR A 322 24.36 2.39 37.34
N GLN A 323 24.26 3.09 38.48
CA GLN A 323 23.87 2.47 39.75
C GLN A 323 22.43 1.95 39.74
N ILE A 324 21.55 2.59 38.97
CA ILE A 324 20.17 2.15 38.78
C ILE A 324 20.12 0.94 37.83
N PHE A 325 20.90 0.98 36.75
CA PHE A 325 20.80 -0.02 35.68
C PHE A 325 21.59 -1.30 35.91
N LYS A 326 22.63 -1.27 36.76
CA LYS A 326 23.45 -2.46 37.03
C LYS A 326 22.66 -3.61 37.67
N ASP A 327 21.59 -3.30 38.41
CA ASP A 327 20.75 -4.25 39.13
C ASP A 327 19.35 -4.41 38.50
N THR A 328 19.17 -3.96 37.24
CA THR A 328 17.90 -4.13 36.53
C THR A 328 17.53 -5.63 36.39
N PRO A 329 16.26 -6.02 36.66
CA PRO A 329 15.75 -7.38 36.46
C PRO A 329 15.88 -7.87 35.01
N GLU A 330 15.58 -9.15 34.78
CA GLU A 330 15.52 -9.73 33.44
C GLU A 330 14.58 -8.93 32.53
N GLY A 331 15.04 -8.61 31.32
CA GLY A 331 14.32 -7.81 30.34
C GLY A 331 15.22 -7.26 29.22
N ILE A 332 14.67 -6.30 28.49
CA ILE A 332 15.30 -5.68 27.32
C ILE A 332 15.51 -4.19 27.59
N PHE A 333 16.73 -3.71 27.37
CA PHE A 333 17.03 -2.29 27.24
C PHE A 333 16.56 -1.81 25.89
N VAL A 334 15.73 -0.78 25.89
CA VAL A 334 15.21 -0.14 24.68
C VAL A 334 15.84 1.23 24.48
N ASP A 335 15.88 1.67 23.23
CA ASP A 335 16.25 3.03 22.88
C ASP A 335 15.27 4.02 23.51
N LYS A 336 15.83 5.06 24.14
CA LYS A 336 15.04 6.00 24.94
C LYS A 336 14.10 6.84 24.08
N LEU A 337 14.39 7.04 22.80
CA LEU A 337 13.57 7.86 21.90
C LEU A 337 12.54 7.02 21.17
N SER A 338 13.01 6.05 20.37
CA SER A 338 12.22 5.21 19.46
C SER A 338 11.54 4.03 20.14
N GLY A 339 11.99 3.63 21.33
CA GLY A 339 11.49 2.43 22.02
C GLY A 339 11.94 1.11 21.42
N ARG A 340 12.82 1.14 20.41
CA ARG A 340 13.34 -0.08 19.79
C ARG A 340 14.18 -0.89 20.77
N PRO A 341 14.06 -2.23 20.79
CA PRO A 341 14.98 -3.11 21.51
C PRO A 341 16.44 -2.84 21.14
N LEU A 342 17.35 -2.83 22.11
CA LEU A 342 18.78 -2.70 21.87
C LEU A 342 19.55 -3.89 22.44
N PHE A 343 19.42 -4.14 23.74
CA PHE A 343 20.20 -5.15 24.45
C PHE A 343 19.36 -5.97 25.42
N ASP A 344 19.55 -7.28 25.40
CA ASP A 344 18.97 -8.16 26.42
C ASP A 344 19.87 -8.20 27.65
N THR A 345 19.28 -8.10 28.83
CA THR A 345 19.95 -8.30 30.12
C THR A 345 20.66 -9.65 30.23
N ALA A 346 20.22 -10.69 29.51
CA ALA A 346 20.88 -12.00 29.43
C ALA A 346 22.29 -11.93 28.85
N TYR A 347 22.60 -10.89 28.06
CA TYR A 347 23.92 -10.65 27.47
C TYR A 347 24.74 -9.61 28.24
N ARG A 348 24.21 -9.08 29.35
CA ARG A 348 24.91 -8.12 30.20
C ARG A 348 26.04 -8.80 30.96
N PHE A 349 27.19 -8.14 31.06
CA PHE A 349 28.30 -8.56 31.91
C PHE A 349 28.95 -7.36 32.61
N ASP A 350 29.59 -7.61 33.75
CA ASP A 350 30.33 -6.58 34.48
C ASP A 350 31.77 -6.47 33.95
N SER A 351 32.02 -5.47 33.12
CA SER A 351 33.33 -5.17 32.55
C SER A 351 34.25 -4.40 33.50
N LYS A 352 33.76 -3.95 34.67
CA LYS A 352 34.44 -3.00 35.59
C LYS A 352 34.79 -1.64 34.99
N SER A 353 34.35 -1.36 33.76
CA SER A 353 34.66 -0.09 33.07
C SER A 353 33.91 1.12 33.65
N GLY A 354 32.76 0.89 34.28
CA GLY A 354 31.87 1.93 34.80
C GLY A 354 30.74 2.33 33.86
N TRP A 355 30.56 1.62 32.74
CA TRP A 355 29.39 1.70 31.87
C TRP A 355 28.72 0.33 31.74
N LEU A 356 27.46 0.31 31.31
CA LEU A 356 26.79 -0.94 30.97
C LEU A 356 27.53 -1.62 29.82
N SER A 357 27.71 -2.93 29.92
CA SER A 357 28.44 -3.73 28.94
C SER A 357 27.66 -4.97 28.59
N PHE A 358 27.57 -5.26 27.29
CA PHE A 358 26.84 -6.39 26.73
C PHE A 358 27.72 -7.12 25.74
N THR A 359 27.60 -8.44 25.68
CA THR A 359 28.39 -9.26 24.74
C THR A 359 27.85 -9.20 23.32
N GLN A 360 26.56 -8.93 23.16
CA GLN A 360 25.89 -8.80 21.86
C GLN A 360 24.56 -8.01 21.99
N PRO A 361 24.12 -7.35 20.90
CA PRO A 361 22.78 -6.78 20.81
C PRO A 361 21.70 -7.87 20.65
N VAL A 362 20.43 -7.50 20.73
CA VAL A 362 19.35 -8.40 20.31
C VAL A 362 19.37 -8.62 18.80
N ASN A 363 18.84 -9.75 18.34
CA ASN A 363 18.87 -10.13 16.92
C ASN A 363 18.19 -9.09 16.02
N ASN A 364 18.75 -8.85 14.83
CA ASN A 364 18.26 -7.92 13.80
C ASN A 364 18.30 -6.42 14.16
N GLU A 365 19.00 -6.03 15.22
CA GLU A 365 19.25 -4.61 15.51
C GLU A 365 20.47 -4.07 14.77
N VAL A 366 20.43 -2.77 14.47
CA VAL A 366 21.52 -2.07 13.77
C VAL A 366 22.53 -1.61 14.81
N TYR A 367 23.77 -2.06 14.65
CA TYR A 367 24.90 -1.64 15.48
C TYR A 367 26.10 -1.36 14.59
N GLU A 368 26.98 -0.49 15.06
CA GLU A 368 28.26 -0.23 14.44
C GLU A 368 29.34 -1.06 15.15
N ILE A 369 30.08 -1.86 14.39
CA ILE A 369 31.31 -2.49 14.88
C ILE A 369 32.42 -1.48 14.60
N VAL A 370 32.91 -0.85 15.66
CA VAL A 370 34.08 0.04 15.61
C VAL A 370 35.36 -0.78 15.69
#